data_AF-A0AAV4DIU7-F1
#
_entry.id   AF-A0AAV4DIU7-F1
#
_cell.length_a   1.000
_cell.length_b   1.000
_cell.length_c   1.000
_cell.angle_alpha   90.00
_cell.angle_beta   90.00
_cell.angle_gamma   90.00
#
_symmetry.space_group_name_H-M   'P 1'
#
loop_
_entity.id
_entity.type
_entity.pdbx_description
1 polymer ?
#
loop_
_entity_poly.entity_id
_entity_poly.type
_entity_poly.pdbx_seq_one_letter_code
_entity_poly.pdbx_strand_id
1 'polypeptide(L)'
;MATISACKKRRTCSNKADSFCYICGLFTESNRKVTLSPLVNTAYFHYFGCRVGDQDKDWTPHFSCRRCANNLREWFNGKRKSMPFAVPMIWREQSNHVDDCYFCLTNISGFTTKSKHKIVYPDVRSAIKPVAHNDDDLPVPTPPTDKCVLESDEDPSTSNTEETTEDFLPPPVSTEPHFLSQEDLNDLCRDLYLSQRQSEILASRLKEWNLVQAGVKSSGFRQRGADVTSFFSTKDSLCFCSDIEGLFGYLGMNHDPAEWRLFIDSSKRSLKEVLLHNGNKYSSVPVGHSVHLTENYENMKILLNAIKYSEYQWEICGDLKVVGILLGMQKGFTKYCCFLCLWDSRATKEHYMKTDWPVRERFLPGEKSISHEPLVLPEKITLPPLHIKLGLMKNFVKALNKDGQAFLYLRQKFPTLSDAKVKEGIFIGLQIKAMLKDEVFLTQMTPVESEAWNAFKTICENFLRNKKDPNYKELVSNLLSSYQQLGAQMSLKIHFLHNHLNFFPANLGAVSDEHGERFHQDISKMERNYQGRWDPAMLGDFCWMLKRDNPQVKHKRKARAKLF
;
A
#
# COMPACT_ATOMS: atom_id res chain seq x y z
N MET A 1 35.95 27.50 42.87
CA MET A 1 34.58 28.06 42.81
C MET A 1 33.89 27.46 41.60
N ALA A 2 32.93 26.56 41.85
CA ALA A 2 32.21 25.85 40.80
C ALA A 2 31.22 26.79 40.10
N THR A 3 31.40 27.00 38.80
CA THR A 3 30.45 27.71 37.95
C THR A 3 29.29 26.77 37.66
N ILE A 4 28.17 26.96 38.36
CA ILE A 4 26.92 26.28 38.05
C ILE A 4 26.38 26.87 36.74
N SER A 5 26.52 26.10 35.66
CA SER A 5 25.80 26.32 34.41
C SER A 5 24.31 26.17 34.70
N ALA A 6 23.59 27.30 34.78
CA ALA A 6 22.15 27.33 34.83
C ALA A 6 21.59 26.86 33.47
N CYS A 7 21.34 25.56 33.37
CA CYS A 7 20.55 24.97 32.30
C CYS A 7 19.18 25.66 32.27
N LYS A 8 18.95 26.57 31.32
CA LYS A 8 17.63 27.14 31.02
C LYS A 8 16.70 25.98 30.62
N LYS A 9 15.96 25.43 31.60
CA LYS A 9 14.80 24.57 31.33
C LYS A 9 13.85 25.36 30.42
N ARG A 10 13.65 24.92 29.17
CA ARG A 10 12.57 25.41 28.31
C ARG A 10 11.27 25.25 29.12
N ARG A 11 10.58 26.36 29.43
CA ARG A 11 9.26 26.28 30.06
C ARG A 11 8.34 25.58 29.07
N THR A 12 7.81 24.43 29.42
CA THR A 12 6.88 23.66 28.57
C THR A 12 5.49 24.30 28.61
N CYS A 13 4.77 24.33 27.49
CA CYS A 13 3.39 24.83 27.45
C CYS A 13 2.47 24.05 28.40
N SER A 14 1.49 24.74 29.01
CA SER A 14 0.47 24.10 29.87
C SER A 14 -0.37 23.07 29.13
N ASN A 15 -0.57 23.27 27.82
CA ASN A 15 -1.23 22.33 26.93
C ASN A 15 -0.32 21.96 25.76
N LYS A 16 -0.42 20.73 25.26
CA LYS A 16 0.24 20.31 24.02
C LYS A 16 -0.38 21.03 22.83
N ALA A 17 0.43 21.48 21.87
CA ALA A 17 -0.04 22.11 20.63
C ALA A 17 -1.05 21.21 19.89
N ASP A 18 -0.77 19.91 19.81
CA ASP A 18 -1.65 18.92 19.18
C ASP A 18 -3.00 18.71 19.88
N SER A 19 -3.26 19.35 21.03
CA SER A 19 -4.60 19.41 21.62
C SER A 19 -5.55 20.32 20.84
N PHE A 20 -5.04 21.12 19.91
CA PHE A 20 -5.80 22.09 19.13
C PHE A 20 -5.79 21.73 17.63
N CYS A 21 -6.81 22.17 16.91
CA CYS A 21 -6.88 21.98 15.46
C CYS A 21 -6.01 23.01 14.75
N TYR A 22 -5.13 22.57 13.85
CA TYR A 22 -4.31 23.45 13.01
C TYR A 22 -5.14 24.47 12.22
N ILE A 23 -6.30 24.05 11.67
CA ILE A 23 -7.09 24.85 10.73
C ILE A 23 -8.00 25.86 11.41
N CYS A 24 -8.58 25.52 12.58
CA CYS A 24 -9.56 26.39 13.26
C CYS A 24 -9.18 26.83 14.68
N GLY A 25 -8.03 26.38 15.22
CA GLY A 25 -7.58 26.71 16.57
C GLY A 25 -8.34 26.04 17.71
N LEU A 26 -9.49 25.40 17.43
CA LEU A 26 -10.35 24.85 18.49
C LEU A 26 -9.76 23.60 19.15
N PHE A 27 -10.01 23.46 20.45
CA PHE A 27 -9.67 22.27 21.22
C PHE A 27 -10.32 21.02 20.61
N THR A 28 -9.51 19.98 20.42
CA THR A 28 -9.90 18.75 19.73
C THR A 28 -9.49 17.51 20.54
N GLU A 29 -10.48 16.70 20.93
CA GLU A 29 -10.28 15.41 21.60
C GLU A 29 -9.58 14.39 20.67
N SER A 30 -8.76 13.50 21.23
CA SER A 30 -7.89 12.57 20.46
C SER A 30 -8.63 11.71 19.43
N ASN A 31 -9.86 11.29 19.70
CA ASN A 31 -10.69 10.49 18.77
C ASN A 31 -11.26 11.29 17.57
N ARG A 32 -11.20 12.63 17.63
CA ARG A 32 -11.68 13.56 16.59
C ARG A 32 -10.54 14.26 15.85
N LYS A 33 -9.29 14.01 16.25
CA LYS A 33 -8.09 14.44 15.51
C LYS A 33 -7.93 13.60 14.25
N VAL A 34 -7.55 14.25 13.17
CA VAL A 34 -7.28 13.64 11.88
C VAL A 34 -5.96 14.23 11.38
N THR A 35 -5.05 13.34 10.95
CA THR A 35 -3.79 13.75 10.33
C THR A 35 -4.08 14.58 9.09
N LEU A 36 -3.25 15.59 8.83
CA LEU A 36 -3.33 16.42 7.63
C LEU A 36 -2.90 15.59 6.39
N SER A 37 -3.83 14.78 5.87
CA SER A 37 -3.64 13.93 4.69
C SER A 37 -3.30 14.75 3.45
N PRO A 38 -2.64 14.17 2.42
CA PRO A 38 -2.35 14.85 1.16
C PRO A 38 -3.56 15.55 0.54
N LEU A 39 -4.73 14.90 0.53
CA LEU A 39 -5.98 15.50 0.03
C LEU A 39 -6.41 16.74 0.83
N VAL A 40 -6.29 16.69 2.16
CA VAL A 40 -6.63 17.84 3.02
C VAL A 40 -5.65 18.98 2.81
N ASN A 41 -4.36 18.70 2.62
CA ASN A 41 -3.34 19.72 2.32
C ASN A 41 -3.59 20.37 0.95
N THR A 42 -3.95 19.58 -0.06
CA THR A 42 -4.31 20.08 -1.39
C THR A 42 -5.60 20.91 -1.33
N ALA A 43 -6.64 20.42 -0.68
CA ALA A 43 -7.88 21.17 -0.49
C ALA A 43 -7.66 22.46 0.31
N TYR A 44 -6.81 22.43 1.35
CA TYR A 44 -6.41 23.59 2.12
C TYR A 44 -5.71 24.64 1.24
N PHE A 45 -4.77 24.21 0.39
CA PHE A 45 -4.08 25.10 -0.55
C PHE A 45 -5.03 25.76 -1.54
N HIS A 46 -5.93 24.98 -2.15
CA HIS A 46 -6.90 25.53 -3.09
C HIS A 46 -7.95 26.42 -2.43
N TYR A 47 -8.33 26.15 -1.18
CA TYR A 47 -9.31 26.98 -0.47
C TYR A 47 -8.69 28.27 0.07
N PHE A 48 -7.57 28.18 0.79
CA PHE A 48 -7.00 29.31 1.53
C PHE A 48 -5.90 30.04 0.77
N GLY A 49 -5.48 29.54 -0.41
CA GLY A 49 -4.40 30.14 -1.21
C GLY A 49 -3.00 30.00 -0.59
N CYS A 50 -2.87 29.28 0.54
CA CYS A 50 -1.61 29.09 1.25
C CYS A 50 -1.41 27.61 1.61
N ARG A 51 -0.15 27.19 1.75
CA ARG A 51 0.18 25.81 2.14
C ARG A 51 0.13 25.69 3.66
N VAL A 52 -0.21 24.50 4.15
CA VAL A 52 0.01 24.12 5.55
C VAL A 52 1.51 24.26 5.84
N GLY A 53 1.86 25.18 6.73
CA GLY A 53 3.23 25.50 7.13
C GLY A 53 3.60 24.98 8.52
N ASP A 54 4.89 25.12 8.84
CA ASP A 54 5.49 24.90 10.17
C ASP A 54 5.33 23.50 10.76
N GLN A 55 4.97 22.49 9.96
CA GLN A 55 4.75 21.10 10.42
C GLN A 55 6.02 20.37 10.91
N ASP A 56 7.18 21.02 10.83
CA ASP A 56 8.44 20.59 11.44
C ASP A 56 8.70 21.23 12.82
N LYS A 57 7.81 22.12 13.28
CA LYS A 57 7.96 22.91 14.52
C LYS A 57 7.09 22.36 15.64
N ASP A 58 7.67 22.24 16.83
CA ASP A 58 6.98 21.75 18.03
C ASP A 58 5.92 22.72 18.60
N TRP A 59 5.96 23.99 18.19
CA TRP A 59 5.04 25.05 18.61
C TRP A 59 3.78 25.19 17.75
N THR A 60 3.58 24.35 16.72
CA THR A 60 2.35 24.36 15.92
C THR A 60 1.57 23.04 16.05
N PRO A 61 0.24 23.02 15.90
CA PRO A 61 -0.49 21.77 15.85
C PRO A 61 -0.22 20.97 14.57
N HIS A 62 -0.08 19.64 14.68
CA HIS A 62 0.18 18.75 13.54
C HIS A 62 -1.07 18.04 13.00
N PHE A 63 -2.22 18.34 13.61
CA PHE A 63 -3.49 17.66 13.32
C PHE A 63 -4.60 18.66 13.08
N SER A 64 -5.59 18.24 12.29
CA SER A 64 -6.85 18.94 12.12
C SER A 64 -7.97 18.24 12.89
N CYS A 65 -9.03 18.96 13.24
CA CYS A 65 -10.26 18.31 13.66
C CYS A 65 -10.98 17.71 12.45
N ARG A 66 -11.68 16.59 12.66
CA ARG A 66 -12.45 15.89 11.61
C ARG A 66 -13.42 16.81 10.85
N ARG A 67 -13.98 17.82 11.53
CA ARG A 67 -14.89 18.80 10.91
C ARG A 67 -14.17 19.65 9.84
N CYS A 68 -13.00 20.21 10.17
CA CYS A 68 -12.24 21.01 9.20
C CYS A 68 -11.75 20.17 8.02
N ALA A 69 -11.24 18.96 8.31
CA ALA A 69 -10.80 18.03 7.26
C ALA A 69 -11.95 17.64 6.31
N ASN A 70 -13.11 17.27 6.86
CA ASN A 70 -14.26 16.88 6.06
C ASN A 70 -14.83 18.06 5.26
N ASN A 71 -14.96 19.24 5.86
CA ASN A 71 -15.48 20.41 5.15
C ASN A 71 -14.60 20.79 3.95
N LEU A 72 -13.27 20.75 4.10
CA LEU A 72 -12.33 21.00 3.00
C LEU A 72 -12.44 19.94 1.91
N ARG A 73 -12.52 18.65 2.28
CA ARG A 73 -12.69 17.54 1.33
C ARG A 73 -14.00 17.65 0.56
N GLU A 74 -15.10 17.93 1.26
CA GLU A 74 -16.42 18.08 0.64
C GLU A 74 -16.45 19.28 -0.30
N TRP A 75 -15.86 20.41 0.07
CA TRP A 75 -15.76 21.57 -0.81
C TRP A 75 -14.92 21.26 -2.05
N PHE A 76 -13.75 20.66 -1.87
CA PHE A 76 -12.85 20.28 -2.97
C PHE A 76 -13.54 19.31 -3.95
N ASN A 77 -14.38 18.43 -3.43
CA ASN A 77 -15.18 17.49 -4.22
C ASN A 77 -16.48 18.10 -4.78
N GLY A 78 -16.76 19.38 -4.56
CA GLY A 78 -17.97 20.06 -5.04
C GLY A 78 -19.25 19.66 -4.29
N LYS A 79 -19.13 18.93 -3.18
CA LYS A 79 -20.25 18.47 -2.33
C LYS A 79 -20.67 19.53 -1.30
N ARG A 80 -19.84 20.55 -1.06
CA ARG A 80 -20.09 21.64 -0.10
C ARG A 80 -19.74 22.99 -0.70
N LYS A 81 -20.53 24.01 -0.35
CA LYS A 81 -20.35 25.38 -0.86
C LYS A 81 -19.13 26.11 -0.29
N SER A 82 -18.88 26.02 1.02
CA SER A 82 -17.80 26.77 1.68
C SER A 82 -17.36 26.19 3.04
N MET A 83 -16.16 26.59 3.45
CA MET A 83 -15.70 26.58 4.85
C MET A 83 -16.38 27.70 5.65
N PRO A 84 -16.44 27.61 6.99
CA PRO A 84 -17.04 28.64 7.83
C PRO A 84 -16.20 29.94 7.93
N PHE A 85 -15.00 29.97 7.34
CA PHE A 85 -14.09 31.12 7.36
C PHE A 85 -13.24 31.14 6.08
N ALA A 86 -12.84 32.34 5.68
CA ALA A 86 -12.03 32.62 4.51
C ALA A 86 -10.53 32.54 4.80
N VAL A 87 -10.12 32.90 6.01
CA VAL A 87 -8.73 32.80 6.47
C VAL A 87 -8.70 31.77 7.60
N PRO A 88 -7.83 30.76 7.55
CA PRO A 88 -7.71 29.76 8.61
C PRO A 88 -6.97 30.33 9.82
N MET A 89 -6.85 29.54 10.89
CA MET A 89 -5.97 29.91 11.99
C MET A 89 -4.52 30.07 11.49
N ILE A 90 -3.85 31.16 11.87
CA ILE A 90 -2.43 31.39 11.54
C ILE A 90 -1.60 31.25 12.80
N TRP A 91 -0.58 30.39 12.76
CA TRP A 91 0.32 30.10 13.87
C TRP A 91 1.65 30.82 13.72
N ARG A 92 2.21 31.30 14.83
CA ARG A 92 3.56 31.88 14.93
C ARG A 92 4.20 31.41 16.22
N GLU A 93 5.53 31.41 16.27
CA GLU A 93 6.27 31.09 17.49
C GLU A 93 5.94 32.09 18.61
N GLN A 94 5.61 31.58 19.80
CA GLN A 94 5.32 32.41 20.97
C GLN A 94 6.57 33.16 21.44
N SER A 95 6.44 34.45 21.73
CA SER A 95 7.53 35.22 22.35
C SER A 95 7.77 34.80 23.81
N ASN A 96 6.70 34.39 24.52
CA ASN A 96 6.76 33.92 25.90
C ASN A 96 5.52 33.06 26.26
N HIS A 97 5.54 32.39 27.41
CA HIS A 97 4.47 31.51 27.88
C HIS A 97 3.45 32.17 28.83
N VAL A 98 3.53 33.48 29.03
CA VAL A 98 2.71 34.24 30.00
C VAL A 98 1.57 34.96 29.29
N ASP A 99 1.85 35.81 28.31
CA ASP A 99 0.85 36.64 27.64
C ASP A 99 0.76 36.40 26.11
N ASP A 100 1.72 35.68 25.52
CA ASP A 100 1.79 35.43 24.08
C ASP A 100 1.86 33.94 23.72
N CYS A 101 1.25 33.06 24.52
CA CYS A 101 1.15 31.63 24.20
C CYS A 101 -0.29 31.14 24.20
N TYR A 102 -0.83 30.92 23.01
CA TYR A 102 -2.21 30.43 22.80
C TYR A 102 -2.51 29.16 23.61
N PHE A 103 -1.55 28.23 23.67
CA PHE A 103 -1.72 26.96 24.37
C PHE A 103 -1.74 27.13 25.89
N CYS A 104 -0.92 28.01 26.46
CA CYS A 104 -0.91 28.25 27.91
C CYS A 104 -2.16 29.01 28.37
N LEU A 105 -2.62 29.94 27.55
CA LEU A 105 -3.73 30.84 27.88
C LEU A 105 -5.11 30.23 27.63
N THR A 106 -5.20 29.12 26.88
CA THR A 106 -6.46 28.42 26.67
C THR A 106 -6.71 27.39 27.77
N ASN A 107 -7.62 27.66 28.71
CA ASN A 107 -8.00 26.69 29.72
C ASN A 107 -8.91 25.59 29.13
N ILE A 108 -8.39 24.38 29.04
CA ILE A 108 -9.12 23.19 28.56
C ILE A 108 -9.46 22.19 29.67
N SER A 109 -9.03 22.46 30.91
CA SER A 109 -9.28 21.57 32.05
C SER A 109 -10.74 21.65 32.50
N GLY A 110 -11.36 20.51 32.81
CA GLY A 110 -12.74 20.44 33.32
C GLY A 110 -13.86 20.58 32.27
N PHE A 111 -13.54 20.70 30.98
CA PHE A 111 -14.54 20.76 29.91
C PHE A 111 -14.86 19.37 29.34
N THR A 112 -16.15 19.11 29.11
CA THR A 112 -16.66 17.89 28.46
C THR A 112 -17.14 18.21 27.04
N THR A 113 -17.45 17.20 26.23
CA THR A 113 -18.02 17.40 24.89
C THR A 113 -19.28 18.28 24.89
N LYS A 114 -20.06 18.28 25.99
CA LYS A 114 -21.27 19.10 26.16
C LYS A 114 -20.95 20.54 26.58
N SER A 115 -19.86 20.78 27.31
CA SER A 115 -19.47 22.12 27.81
C SER A 115 -18.34 22.80 27.04
N LYS A 116 -17.74 22.14 26.03
CA LYS A 116 -16.60 22.67 25.24
C LYS A 116 -16.86 24.01 24.54
N HIS A 117 -18.11 24.37 24.28
CA HIS A 117 -18.48 25.66 23.69
C HIS A 117 -18.23 26.83 24.65
N LYS A 118 -18.00 26.55 25.94
CA LYS A 118 -17.67 27.53 26.98
C LYS A 118 -16.16 27.79 27.12
N ILE A 119 -15.32 27.10 26.33
CA ILE A 119 -13.87 27.36 26.32
C ILE A 119 -13.64 28.73 25.71
N VAL A 120 -12.94 29.59 26.46
CA VAL A 120 -12.53 30.92 25.98
C VAL A 120 -11.18 30.79 25.29
N TYR A 121 -11.11 31.24 24.03
CA TYR A 121 -9.89 31.23 23.24
C TYR A 121 -9.27 32.64 23.23
N PRO A 122 -8.00 32.79 23.65
CA PRO A 122 -7.35 34.08 23.79
C PRO A 122 -7.01 34.71 22.43
N ASP A 123 -6.95 36.04 22.40
CA ASP A 123 -6.40 36.81 21.27
C ASP A 123 -4.93 37.12 21.57
N VAL A 124 -4.01 36.50 20.82
CA VAL A 124 -2.55 36.60 21.02
C VAL A 124 -1.83 36.74 19.68
N ARG A 125 -0.61 37.25 19.69
CA ARG A 125 0.17 37.47 18.46
C ARG A 125 0.69 36.14 17.88
N SER A 126 0.94 35.15 18.74
CA SER A 126 1.35 33.80 18.35
C SER A 126 0.27 32.98 17.63
N ALA A 127 -1.00 33.41 17.68
CA ALA A 127 -2.08 32.67 17.03
C ALA A 127 -3.21 33.62 16.61
N ILE A 128 -3.31 33.88 15.30
CA ILE A 128 -4.33 34.77 14.72
C ILE A 128 -5.57 33.92 14.40
N LYS A 129 -6.73 34.33 14.93
CA LYS A 129 -8.01 33.62 14.77
C LYS A 129 -8.49 33.59 13.33
N PRO A 130 -9.30 32.57 12.93
CA PRO A 130 -9.87 32.51 11.60
C PRO A 130 -10.75 33.74 11.30
N VAL A 131 -10.71 34.23 10.07
CA VAL A 131 -11.49 35.38 9.60
C VAL A 131 -12.65 34.91 8.74
N ALA A 132 -13.86 35.38 9.03
CA ALA A 132 -15.06 35.02 8.28
C ALA A 132 -15.00 35.52 6.81
N HIS A 133 -15.81 34.92 5.95
CA HIS A 133 -16.02 35.44 4.60
C HIS A 133 -16.71 36.81 4.65
N ASN A 134 -16.35 37.69 3.71
CA ASN A 134 -17.07 38.91 3.39
C ASN A 134 -17.13 39.06 1.86
N ASP A 135 -18.13 39.78 1.35
CA ASP A 135 -18.43 39.81 -0.08
C ASP A 135 -17.43 40.66 -0.89
N ASP A 136 -16.67 41.55 -0.22
CA ASP A 136 -15.78 42.51 -0.87
C ASP A 136 -14.30 42.05 -0.94
N ASP A 137 -13.73 41.48 0.13
CA ASP A 137 -12.29 41.19 0.24
C ASP A 137 -11.95 39.69 0.33
N LEU A 138 -12.89 38.87 0.81
CA LEU A 138 -12.68 37.46 1.18
C LEU A 138 -13.80 36.55 0.63
N PRO A 139 -13.99 36.51 -0.70
CA PRO A 139 -15.04 35.71 -1.33
C PRO A 139 -14.83 34.20 -1.12
N VAL A 140 -15.89 33.42 -1.32
CA VAL A 140 -15.79 31.97 -1.29
C VAL A 140 -15.07 31.48 -2.56
N PRO A 141 -13.94 30.76 -2.43
CA PRO A 141 -13.22 30.23 -3.59
C PRO A 141 -14.05 29.16 -4.30
N THR A 142 -13.95 29.11 -5.63
CA THR A 142 -14.54 28.04 -6.43
C THR A 142 -13.62 26.80 -6.42
N PRO A 143 -14.16 25.59 -6.25
CA PRO A 143 -13.38 24.36 -6.36
C PRO A 143 -12.75 24.27 -7.76
N PRO A 144 -11.49 23.80 -7.90
CA PRO A 144 -10.85 23.66 -9.20
C PRO A 144 -11.65 22.75 -10.15
N THR A 145 -11.79 23.15 -11.41
CA THR A 145 -12.46 22.37 -12.47
C THR A 145 -11.56 21.23 -12.95
N ASP A 146 -10.25 21.48 -13.07
CA ASP A 146 -9.22 20.47 -13.31
C ASP A 146 -8.81 19.81 -11.99
N LYS A 147 -9.66 18.90 -11.51
CA LYS A 147 -9.30 18.03 -10.39
C LYS A 147 -8.31 16.99 -10.90
N CYS A 148 -7.01 17.30 -10.82
CA CYS A 148 -6.00 16.25 -10.72
C CYS A 148 -6.41 15.42 -9.50
N VAL A 149 -7.02 14.25 -9.74
CA VAL A 149 -7.44 13.32 -8.70
C VAL A 149 -6.17 12.84 -8.00
N LEU A 150 -5.74 13.56 -6.96
CA LEU A 150 -5.13 12.91 -5.82
C LEU A 150 -6.27 12.09 -5.24
N GLU A 151 -6.27 10.81 -5.56
CA GLU A 151 -7.22 9.85 -5.04
C GLU A 151 -7.42 10.16 -3.56
N SER A 152 -8.68 10.39 -3.20
CA SER A 152 -9.13 10.24 -1.84
C SER A 152 -8.51 8.96 -1.25
N ASP A 153 -8.33 8.93 0.06
CA ASP A 153 -8.18 7.67 0.82
C ASP A 153 -9.46 6.80 0.70
N GLU A 154 -10.08 6.74 -0.48
CA GLU A 154 -11.09 5.79 -0.89
C GLU A 154 -10.47 4.84 -1.92
N ASP A 155 -10.75 3.55 -1.72
CA ASP A 155 -10.19 2.41 -2.42
C ASP A 155 -10.05 2.56 -3.97
N PRO A 156 -8.86 2.23 -4.51
CA PRO A 156 -8.45 1.93 -5.90
C PRO A 156 -9.35 1.53 -7.07
N SER A 157 -10.56 2.09 -7.33
CA SER A 157 -11.48 1.97 -8.52
C SER A 157 -11.10 1.04 -9.72
N THR A 158 -11.93 0.04 -10.11
CA THR A 158 -12.85 0.05 -11.28
C THR A 158 -12.17 0.45 -12.59
N SER A 159 -12.00 -0.53 -13.48
CA SER A 159 -11.84 -0.30 -14.92
C SER A 159 -13.22 -0.03 -15.53
N ASN A 160 -13.36 1.10 -16.21
CA ASN A 160 -14.52 1.41 -17.05
C ASN A 160 -14.52 0.47 -18.26
N THR A 161 -15.53 -0.36 -18.35
CA THR A 161 -16.16 -0.70 -19.64
C THR A 161 -17.37 0.19 -19.76
N GLU A 162 -17.46 0.95 -20.85
CA GLU A 162 -18.67 1.66 -21.24
C GLU A 162 -19.76 0.61 -21.50
N GLU A 163 -20.66 0.43 -20.55
CA GLU A 163 -21.94 -0.24 -20.78
C GLU A 163 -23.04 0.82 -20.65
N THR A 164 -23.75 0.98 -21.75
CA THR A 164 -24.97 1.76 -21.91
C THR A 164 -25.92 1.58 -20.72
N THR A 165 -26.37 2.69 -20.15
CA THR A 165 -27.44 2.71 -19.15
C THR A 165 -28.76 2.30 -19.79
N GLU A 166 -29.03 1.00 -19.83
CA GLU A 166 -30.40 0.51 -19.88
C GLU A 166 -30.96 0.48 -18.46
N ASP A 167 -31.93 1.34 -18.19
CA ASP A 167 -32.73 1.30 -16.97
C ASP A 167 -33.47 -0.04 -16.91
N PHE A 168 -32.99 -0.97 -16.08
CA PHE A 168 -33.62 -2.27 -15.89
C PHE A 168 -34.94 -2.11 -15.10
N LEU A 169 -36.05 -2.43 -15.75
CA LEU A 169 -37.36 -2.65 -15.11
C LEU A 169 -37.24 -3.78 -14.08
N PRO A 170 -37.66 -3.57 -12.82
CA PRO A 170 -37.51 -4.58 -11.78
C PRO A 170 -38.25 -5.88 -12.18
N PRO A 171 -37.71 -7.06 -11.80
CA PRO A 171 -38.47 -8.31 -11.90
C PRO A 171 -39.75 -8.20 -11.05
N PRO A 172 -40.77 -9.05 -11.26
CA PRO A 172 -42.01 -9.00 -10.49
C PRO A 172 -41.67 -8.99 -9.00
N VAL A 173 -41.98 -7.87 -8.36
CA VAL A 173 -41.65 -7.57 -6.96
C VAL A 173 -42.44 -8.56 -6.11
N SER A 174 -41.73 -9.45 -5.42
CA SER A 174 -42.31 -10.07 -4.23
C SER A 174 -42.71 -8.93 -3.29
N THR A 175 -43.99 -8.82 -2.98
CA THR A 175 -44.55 -7.81 -2.08
C THR A 175 -44.20 -8.08 -0.61
N GLU A 176 -43.51 -9.19 -0.33
CA GLU A 176 -43.07 -9.54 1.02
C GLU A 176 -41.76 -8.81 1.40
N PRO A 177 -41.65 -8.29 2.63
CA PRO A 177 -40.41 -7.73 3.13
C PRO A 177 -39.28 -8.76 3.09
N HIS A 178 -38.15 -8.43 2.46
CA HIS A 178 -36.96 -9.26 2.50
C HIS A 178 -36.25 -9.11 3.86
N PHE A 179 -36.23 -10.18 4.64
CA PHE A 179 -35.50 -10.26 5.90
C PHE A 179 -34.13 -10.92 5.67
N LEU A 180 -33.08 -10.23 6.11
CA LEU A 180 -31.71 -10.70 5.96
C LEU A 180 -31.50 -11.99 6.76
N SER A 181 -31.01 -13.03 6.09
CA SER A 181 -30.51 -14.25 6.72
C SER A 181 -29.15 -14.00 7.39
N GLN A 182 -28.62 -15.02 8.08
CA GLN A 182 -27.26 -14.96 8.61
C GLN A 182 -26.22 -14.84 7.49
N GLU A 183 -26.46 -15.52 6.37
CA GLU A 183 -25.60 -15.52 5.18
C GLU A 183 -25.57 -14.14 4.52
N ASP A 184 -26.74 -13.50 4.38
CA ASP A 184 -26.84 -12.13 3.84
C ASP A 184 -26.09 -11.11 4.71
N LEU A 185 -26.18 -11.27 6.04
CA LEU A 185 -25.45 -10.41 6.98
C LEU A 185 -23.95 -10.65 6.94
N ASN A 186 -23.51 -11.91 6.79
CA ASN A 186 -22.10 -12.25 6.65
C ASN A 186 -21.54 -11.58 5.39
N ASP A 187 -22.20 -11.75 4.25
CA ASP A 187 -21.78 -11.16 2.98
C ASP A 187 -21.82 -9.63 3.00
N LEU A 188 -22.82 -9.02 3.63
CA LEU A 188 -22.85 -7.56 3.84
C LEU A 188 -21.68 -7.06 4.71
N CYS A 189 -21.34 -7.79 5.77
CA CYS A 189 -20.20 -7.46 6.62
C CYS A 189 -18.87 -7.55 5.86
N ARG A 190 -18.74 -8.56 4.99
CA ARG A 190 -17.58 -8.76 4.11
C ARG A 190 -17.45 -7.61 3.10
N ASP A 191 -18.57 -7.24 2.46
CA ASP A 191 -18.65 -6.14 1.49
C ASP A 191 -18.23 -4.79 2.07
N LEU A 192 -18.61 -4.56 3.33
CA LEU A 192 -18.29 -3.33 4.06
C LEU A 192 -16.95 -3.38 4.80
N TYR A 193 -16.21 -4.50 4.69
CA TYR A 193 -14.93 -4.73 5.36
C TYR A 193 -14.96 -4.44 6.88
N LEU A 194 -16.05 -4.84 7.54
CA LEU A 194 -16.29 -4.52 8.95
C LEU A 194 -15.45 -5.38 9.89
N SER A 195 -14.93 -4.78 10.96
CA SER A 195 -14.37 -5.54 12.10
C SER A 195 -15.44 -6.36 12.82
N GLN A 196 -15.05 -7.40 13.55
CA GLN A 196 -15.95 -8.22 14.38
C GLN A 196 -16.92 -7.39 15.23
N ARG A 197 -16.39 -6.35 15.90
CA ARG A 197 -17.19 -5.43 16.72
C ARG A 197 -18.17 -4.60 15.89
N GLN A 198 -17.76 -4.12 14.72
CA GLN A 198 -18.65 -3.35 13.85
C GLN A 198 -19.75 -4.23 13.25
N SER A 199 -19.41 -5.46 12.84
CA SER A 199 -20.37 -6.46 12.38
C SER A 199 -21.39 -6.83 13.45
N GLU A 200 -20.94 -7.05 14.68
CA GLU A 200 -21.85 -7.31 15.82
C GLU A 200 -22.80 -6.13 16.05
N ILE A 201 -22.29 -4.89 16.06
CA ILE A 201 -23.13 -3.70 16.25
C ILE A 201 -24.14 -3.58 15.11
N LEU A 202 -23.72 -3.76 13.86
CA LEU A 202 -24.61 -3.71 12.69
C LEU A 202 -25.72 -4.76 12.80
N ALA A 203 -25.34 -6.03 13.05
CA ALA A 203 -26.29 -7.12 13.18
C ALA A 203 -27.25 -6.91 14.37
N SER A 204 -26.79 -6.37 15.48
CA SER A 204 -27.63 -6.02 16.63
C SER A 204 -28.67 -4.96 16.26
N ARG A 205 -28.26 -3.90 15.55
CA ARG A 205 -29.18 -2.83 15.11
C ARG A 205 -30.20 -3.32 14.10
N LEU A 206 -29.79 -4.11 13.11
CA LEU A 206 -30.71 -4.70 12.14
C LEU A 206 -31.70 -5.66 12.82
N LYS A 207 -31.27 -6.36 13.87
CA LYS A 207 -32.14 -7.18 14.71
C LYS A 207 -33.14 -6.35 15.52
N GLU A 208 -32.72 -5.24 16.13
CA GLU A 208 -33.61 -4.29 16.82
C GLU A 208 -34.67 -3.70 15.89
N TRP A 209 -34.34 -3.50 14.61
CA TRP A 209 -35.26 -2.97 13.59
C TRP A 209 -36.16 -4.03 12.95
N ASN A 210 -36.08 -5.29 13.39
CA ASN A 210 -36.79 -6.42 12.78
C ASN A 210 -36.50 -6.57 11.27
N LEU A 211 -35.25 -6.36 10.84
CA LEU A 211 -34.85 -6.49 9.43
C LEU A 211 -34.10 -7.80 9.13
N VAL A 212 -34.06 -8.72 10.10
CA VAL A 212 -33.31 -9.98 10.02
C VAL A 212 -34.21 -11.15 10.41
N GLN A 213 -33.89 -12.34 9.93
CA GLN A 213 -34.62 -13.57 10.27
C GLN A 213 -34.45 -13.94 11.76
N ALA A 214 -35.43 -14.64 12.34
CA ALA A 214 -35.47 -14.96 13.78
C ALA A 214 -34.24 -15.76 14.29
N GLY A 215 -33.59 -16.53 13.41
CA GLY A 215 -32.41 -17.35 13.72
C GLY A 215 -31.07 -16.59 13.75
N VAL A 216 -31.03 -15.31 13.38
CA VAL A 216 -29.78 -14.55 13.26
C VAL A 216 -29.12 -14.31 14.62
N LYS A 217 -27.82 -14.60 14.69
CA LYS A 217 -26.98 -14.47 15.90
C LYS A 217 -26.01 -13.30 15.74
N SER A 218 -26.38 -12.12 16.26
CA SER A 218 -25.48 -10.96 16.29
C SER A 218 -24.19 -11.22 17.07
N SER A 219 -24.26 -12.02 18.15
CA SER A 219 -23.09 -12.45 18.93
C SER A 219 -22.16 -13.40 18.17
N GLY A 220 -22.62 -14.04 17.09
CA GLY A 220 -21.82 -14.94 16.26
C GLY A 220 -20.61 -14.22 15.64
N PHE A 221 -20.73 -12.91 15.38
CA PHE A 221 -19.63 -12.12 14.83
C PHE A 221 -18.43 -11.96 15.78
N ARG A 222 -18.59 -12.18 17.09
CA ARG A 222 -17.48 -12.18 18.06
C ARG A 222 -16.51 -13.34 17.87
N GLN A 223 -16.99 -14.45 17.31
CA GLN A 223 -16.23 -15.67 17.08
C GLN A 223 -16.21 -16.04 15.60
N ARG A 224 -16.45 -15.08 14.70
CA ARG A 224 -16.39 -15.33 13.25
C ARG A 224 -14.96 -15.78 12.90
N GLY A 225 -14.86 -16.79 12.04
CA GLY A 225 -13.59 -17.41 11.68
C GLY A 225 -13.03 -18.41 12.69
N ALA A 226 -13.74 -18.72 13.79
CA ALA A 226 -13.31 -19.73 14.76
C ALA A 226 -13.26 -21.15 14.15
N ASP A 227 -14.17 -21.46 13.24
CA ASP A 227 -14.17 -22.66 12.42
C ASP A 227 -12.92 -22.75 11.53
N VAL A 228 -12.52 -21.62 10.94
CA VAL A 228 -11.33 -21.54 10.07
C VAL A 228 -10.02 -21.53 10.86
N THR A 229 -10.05 -21.02 12.09
CA THR A 229 -8.89 -20.93 12.98
C THR A 229 -8.25 -22.30 13.21
N SER A 230 -9.04 -23.37 13.18
CA SER A 230 -8.59 -24.76 13.36
C SER A 230 -7.59 -25.24 12.30
N PHE A 231 -7.58 -24.63 11.10
CA PHE A 231 -6.64 -24.96 10.04
C PHE A 231 -5.25 -24.34 10.24
N PHE A 232 -5.10 -23.45 11.23
CA PHE A 232 -3.88 -22.71 11.48
C PHE A 232 -3.23 -23.11 12.82
N SER A 233 -1.91 -23.18 12.80
CA SER A 233 -1.07 -23.51 13.96
C SER A 233 -0.02 -22.43 14.17
N THR A 234 0.57 -22.38 15.36
CA THR A 234 1.70 -21.49 15.66
C THR A 234 2.88 -22.27 16.18
N LYS A 235 4.06 -22.04 15.60
CA LYS A 235 5.32 -22.63 16.03
C LYS A 235 6.45 -21.63 15.84
N ASP A 236 7.31 -21.46 16.84
CA ASP A 236 8.52 -20.62 16.75
C ASP A 236 8.26 -19.19 16.22
N SER A 237 7.14 -18.59 16.64
CA SER A 237 6.69 -17.27 16.18
C SER A 237 6.23 -17.17 14.71
N LEU A 238 6.07 -18.30 14.02
CA LEU A 238 5.39 -18.43 12.74
C LEU A 238 3.96 -18.92 12.98
N CYS A 239 2.97 -18.19 12.47
CA CYS A 239 1.62 -18.68 12.30
C CYS A 239 1.49 -19.25 10.88
N PHE A 240 1.02 -20.48 10.71
CA PHE A 240 0.97 -21.14 9.41
C PHE A 240 -0.25 -22.05 9.28
N CYS A 241 -0.68 -22.29 8.05
CA CYS A 241 -1.74 -23.24 7.74
C CYS A 241 -1.19 -24.67 7.85
N SER A 242 -1.68 -25.42 8.84
CA SER A 242 -1.30 -26.82 9.08
C SER A 242 -2.12 -27.81 8.25
N ASP A 243 -3.27 -27.38 7.72
CA ASP A 243 -4.19 -28.17 6.91
C ASP A 243 -4.66 -27.37 5.68
N ILE A 244 -3.85 -27.43 4.61
CA ILE A 244 -4.10 -26.72 3.35
C ILE A 244 -5.38 -27.25 2.68
N GLU A 245 -5.53 -28.57 2.59
CA GLU A 245 -6.69 -29.22 1.98
C GLU A 245 -7.99 -28.85 2.71
N GLY A 246 -7.99 -28.88 4.04
CA GLY A 246 -9.12 -28.44 4.85
C GLY A 246 -9.48 -26.95 4.64
N LEU A 247 -8.47 -26.07 4.58
CA LEU A 247 -8.68 -24.65 4.31
C LEU A 247 -9.29 -24.42 2.91
N PHE A 248 -8.79 -25.10 1.89
CA PHE A 248 -9.31 -25.00 0.53
C PHE A 248 -10.74 -25.56 0.43
N GLY A 249 -10.99 -26.70 1.06
CA GLY A 249 -12.34 -27.28 1.18
C GLY A 249 -13.32 -26.31 1.87
N TYR A 250 -12.90 -25.64 2.94
CA TYR A 250 -13.70 -24.62 3.61
C TYR A 250 -14.05 -23.43 2.70
N LEU A 251 -13.08 -22.99 1.89
CA LEU A 251 -13.25 -21.91 0.91
C LEU A 251 -14.06 -22.35 -0.33
N GLY A 252 -14.45 -23.62 -0.43
CA GLY A 252 -15.19 -24.15 -1.58
C GLY A 252 -14.32 -24.27 -2.84
N MET A 253 -13.01 -24.41 -2.67
CA MET A 253 -12.04 -24.51 -3.76
C MET A 253 -11.42 -25.91 -3.78
N ASN A 254 -11.15 -26.43 -4.98
CA ASN A 254 -10.27 -27.58 -5.13
C ASN A 254 -8.81 -27.11 -5.07
N HIS A 255 -7.97 -27.79 -4.30
CA HIS A 255 -6.55 -27.48 -4.26
C HIS A 255 -5.80 -28.34 -5.30
N ASP A 256 -5.47 -27.74 -6.43
CA ASP A 256 -4.47 -28.29 -7.36
C ASP A 256 -3.18 -27.47 -7.25
N PRO A 257 -2.08 -28.02 -6.69
CA PRO A 257 -0.83 -27.29 -6.55
C PRO A 257 -0.28 -26.68 -7.85
N ALA A 258 -0.62 -27.22 -9.03
CA ALA A 258 -0.20 -26.66 -10.32
C ALA A 258 -0.95 -25.37 -10.69
N GLU A 259 -2.12 -25.13 -10.10
CA GLU A 259 -2.92 -23.92 -10.30
C GLU A 259 -2.53 -22.79 -9.33
N TRP A 260 -1.62 -23.05 -8.38
CA TRP A 260 -1.22 -22.07 -7.36
C TRP A 260 0.28 -21.88 -7.31
N ARG A 261 0.70 -20.64 -7.01
CA ARG A 261 2.09 -20.29 -6.76
C ARG A 261 2.24 -19.69 -5.37
N LEU A 262 3.30 -20.08 -4.68
CA LEU A 262 3.69 -19.55 -3.39
C LEU A 262 4.40 -18.21 -3.58
N PHE A 263 3.76 -17.14 -3.14
CA PHE A 263 4.37 -15.84 -3.01
C PHE A 263 4.91 -15.66 -1.60
N ILE A 264 6.20 -15.36 -1.51
CA ILE A 264 6.87 -15.06 -0.24
C ILE A 264 7.31 -13.61 -0.29
N ASP A 265 6.65 -12.78 0.50
CA ASP A 265 7.13 -11.43 0.79
C ASP A 265 7.83 -11.43 2.15
N SER A 266 9.01 -10.83 2.14
CA SER A 266 9.84 -10.76 3.33
C SER A 266 10.33 -9.34 3.51
N SER A 267 10.18 -8.85 4.74
CA SER A 267 10.79 -7.61 5.19
C SER A 267 11.84 -7.89 6.26
N LYS A 268 12.51 -6.83 6.73
CA LYS A 268 13.42 -6.94 7.89
C LYS A 268 12.69 -7.33 9.18
N ARG A 269 11.35 -7.29 9.20
CA ARG A 269 10.53 -7.44 10.41
C ARG A 269 9.33 -8.36 10.20
N SER A 270 9.20 -9.00 9.05
CA SER A 270 8.06 -9.87 8.79
C SER A 270 8.33 -10.84 7.65
N LEU A 271 7.67 -11.98 7.72
CA LEU A 271 7.52 -12.96 6.64
C LEU A 271 6.03 -13.15 6.38
N LYS A 272 5.64 -13.18 5.10
CA LYS A 272 4.26 -13.33 4.64
C LYS A 272 4.24 -14.32 3.50
N GLU A 273 3.51 -15.41 3.69
CA GLU A 273 3.40 -16.50 2.74
C GLU A 273 1.96 -16.62 2.25
N VAL A 274 1.81 -16.61 0.94
CA VAL A 274 0.52 -16.48 0.29
C VAL A 274 0.46 -17.37 -0.93
N LEU A 275 -0.58 -18.17 -1.06
CA LEU A 275 -0.87 -18.85 -2.31
C LEU A 275 -1.65 -17.90 -3.23
N LEU A 276 -1.11 -17.71 -4.43
CA LEU A 276 -1.72 -16.92 -5.49
C LEU A 276 -2.18 -17.86 -6.62
N HIS A 277 -3.43 -17.76 -7.02
CA HIS A 277 -3.92 -18.55 -8.14
C HIS A 277 -3.31 -18.08 -9.47
N ASN A 278 -2.92 -19.03 -10.31
CA ASN A 278 -2.38 -18.80 -11.64
C ASN A 278 -3.47 -18.21 -12.55
N GLY A 279 -3.20 -17.08 -13.19
CA GLY A 279 -4.23 -16.34 -13.92
C GLY A 279 -5.11 -15.43 -13.05
N ASN A 280 -4.84 -15.33 -11.74
CA ASN A 280 -5.43 -14.30 -10.87
C ASN A 280 -6.97 -14.33 -10.81
N LYS A 281 -7.57 -15.52 -10.93
CA LYS A 281 -9.02 -15.74 -10.86
C LYS A 281 -9.54 -15.72 -9.42
N TYR A 282 -8.87 -16.43 -8.52
CA TYR A 282 -9.21 -16.48 -7.10
C TYR A 282 -8.40 -15.47 -6.28
N SER A 283 -8.89 -15.20 -5.08
CA SER A 283 -8.17 -14.36 -4.13
C SER A 283 -6.94 -15.04 -3.56
N SER A 284 -6.03 -14.21 -3.07
CA SER A 284 -4.85 -14.62 -2.33
C SER A 284 -5.22 -15.35 -1.03
N VAL A 285 -4.68 -16.55 -0.81
CA VAL A 285 -4.92 -17.36 0.38
C VAL A 285 -3.68 -17.30 1.27
N PRO A 286 -3.74 -16.70 2.48
CA PRO A 286 -2.59 -16.69 3.38
C PRO A 286 -2.33 -18.09 3.93
N VAL A 287 -1.08 -18.53 3.87
CA VAL A 287 -0.64 -19.83 4.41
C VAL A 287 0.44 -19.71 5.48
N GLY A 288 1.02 -18.52 5.63
CA GLY A 288 2.00 -18.24 6.67
C GLY A 288 2.15 -16.75 6.94
N HIS A 289 2.46 -16.42 8.20
CA HIS A 289 2.76 -15.07 8.63
C HIS A 289 3.62 -15.07 9.89
N SER A 290 4.61 -14.19 9.92
CA SER A 290 5.35 -13.84 11.13
C SER A 290 5.76 -12.37 11.13
N VAL A 291 5.80 -11.75 12.31
CA VAL A 291 6.43 -10.42 12.53
C VAL A 291 7.74 -10.48 13.32
N HIS A 292 8.15 -11.69 13.68
CA HIS A 292 9.34 -11.92 14.48
C HIS A 292 10.44 -12.56 13.63
N LEU A 293 10.05 -13.38 12.65
CA LEU A 293 10.99 -13.98 11.74
C LEU A 293 11.47 -12.94 10.73
N THR A 294 12.78 -12.96 10.54
CA THR A 294 13.47 -12.15 9.55
C THR A 294 13.86 -13.00 8.35
N GLU A 295 14.12 -12.32 7.23
CA GLU A 295 14.53 -12.94 5.98
C GLU A 295 15.94 -13.56 6.06
N ASN A 296 16.03 -14.83 6.48
CA ASN A 296 17.26 -15.63 6.51
C ASN A 296 16.99 -17.11 6.19
N TYR A 297 18.06 -17.85 5.92
CA TYR A 297 17.99 -19.23 5.43
C TYR A 297 17.25 -20.17 6.40
N GLU A 298 17.62 -20.14 7.68
CA GLU A 298 16.99 -21.01 8.69
C GLU A 298 15.50 -20.72 8.86
N ASN A 299 15.12 -19.44 8.87
CA ASN A 299 13.71 -19.06 8.96
C ASN A 299 12.91 -19.48 7.73
N MET A 300 13.49 -19.36 6.52
CA MET A 300 12.85 -19.85 5.30
C MET A 300 12.70 -21.38 5.31
N LYS A 301 13.68 -22.10 5.88
CA LYS A 301 13.59 -23.55 6.07
C LYS A 301 12.49 -23.95 7.05
N ILE A 302 12.39 -23.27 8.20
CA ILE A 302 11.31 -23.47 9.17
C ILE A 302 9.95 -23.26 8.51
N LEU A 303 9.83 -22.16 7.75
CA LEU A 303 8.63 -21.81 7.01
C LEU A 303 8.22 -22.89 6.01
N LEU A 304 9.12 -23.28 5.10
CA LEU A 304 8.80 -24.27 4.06
C LEU A 304 8.41 -25.64 4.65
N ASN A 305 9.07 -26.03 5.75
CA ASN A 305 8.72 -27.24 6.48
C ASN A 305 7.33 -27.15 7.13
N ALA A 306 6.99 -25.99 7.71
CA ALA A 306 5.72 -25.78 8.40
C ALA A 306 4.52 -25.89 7.44
N ILE A 307 4.65 -25.33 6.23
CA ILE A 307 3.62 -25.40 5.18
C ILE A 307 3.72 -26.66 4.31
N LYS A 308 4.58 -27.62 4.69
CA LYS A 308 4.82 -28.88 3.96
C LYS A 308 5.12 -28.66 2.47
N TYR A 309 5.94 -27.65 2.14
CA TYR A 309 6.26 -27.30 0.75
C TYR A 309 6.74 -28.51 -0.07
N SER A 310 7.47 -29.43 0.55
CA SER A 310 7.97 -30.64 -0.10
C SER A 310 6.89 -31.51 -0.73
N GLU A 311 5.68 -31.50 -0.16
CA GLU A 311 4.51 -32.27 -0.64
C GLU A 311 3.89 -31.63 -1.89
N TYR A 312 3.73 -30.30 -1.89
CA TYR A 312 2.99 -29.60 -2.92
C TYR A 312 3.86 -29.07 -4.07
N GLN A 313 5.12 -28.71 -3.78
CA GLN A 313 6.07 -28.22 -4.78
C GLN A 313 5.51 -27.07 -5.64
N TRP A 314 4.78 -26.13 -5.03
CA TRP A 314 4.24 -24.96 -5.73
C TRP A 314 5.36 -24.21 -6.46
N GLU A 315 5.02 -23.60 -7.60
CA GLU A 315 5.89 -22.56 -8.15
C GLU A 315 6.07 -21.45 -7.12
N ILE A 316 7.24 -20.82 -7.08
CA ILE A 316 7.58 -19.78 -6.13
C ILE A 316 7.81 -18.48 -6.87
N CYS A 317 7.16 -17.42 -6.41
CA CYS A 317 7.47 -16.07 -6.84
C CYS A 317 7.81 -15.18 -5.63
N GLY A 318 8.77 -14.29 -5.82
CA GLY A 318 9.21 -13.36 -4.78
C GLY A 318 10.29 -12.45 -5.30
N ASP A 319 10.71 -11.49 -4.48
CA ASP A 319 11.87 -10.65 -4.84
C ASP A 319 13.12 -11.52 -5.01
N LEU A 320 14.03 -11.08 -5.89
CA LEU A 320 15.30 -11.78 -6.14
C LEU A 320 16.11 -12.04 -4.86
N LYS A 321 15.93 -11.22 -3.83
CA LYS A 321 16.56 -11.43 -2.53
C LYS A 321 16.03 -12.69 -1.82
N VAL A 322 14.70 -12.89 -1.82
CA VAL A 322 14.05 -14.09 -1.30
C VAL A 322 14.48 -15.31 -2.10
N VAL A 323 14.42 -15.22 -3.44
CA VAL A 323 14.88 -16.28 -4.35
C VAL A 323 16.33 -16.66 -4.05
N GLY A 324 17.21 -15.68 -3.88
CA GLY A 324 18.61 -15.93 -3.53
C GLY A 324 18.76 -16.72 -2.22
N ILE A 325 17.97 -16.41 -1.20
CA ILE A 325 18.01 -17.14 0.08
C ILE A 325 17.49 -18.57 -0.08
N LEU A 326 16.38 -18.75 -0.80
CA LEU A 326 15.80 -20.06 -1.07
C LEU A 326 16.75 -20.96 -1.87
N LEU A 327 17.55 -20.38 -2.77
CA LEU A 327 18.58 -21.10 -3.52
C LEU A 327 19.94 -21.15 -2.81
N GLY A 328 20.00 -20.76 -1.53
CA GLY A 328 21.21 -20.83 -0.70
C GLY A 328 22.33 -19.88 -1.11
N MET A 329 22.04 -18.86 -1.91
CA MET A 329 23.01 -17.88 -2.38
C MET A 329 23.50 -16.97 -1.24
N GLN A 330 24.76 -16.55 -1.33
CA GLN A 330 25.35 -15.57 -0.43
C GLN A 330 24.62 -14.23 -0.54
N LYS A 331 24.33 -13.62 0.61
CA LYS A 331 23.72 -12.28 0.70
C LYS A 331 24.73 -11.18 0.34
N GLY A 332 24.21 -10.03 -0.10
CA GLY A 332 25.01 -8.83 -0.38
C GLY A 332 25.46 -8.72 -1.83
N PHE A 333 26.45 -7.87 -2.09
CA PHE A 333 26.99 -7.59 -3.43
C PHE A 333 28.03 -8.63 -3.84
N THR A 334 27.56 -9.82 -4.19
CA THR A 334 28.41 -10.96 -4.56
C THR A 334 28.79 -10.94 -6.03
N LYS A 335 29.93 -11.55 -6.36
CA LYS A 335 30.44 -11.62 -7.74
C LYS A 335 29.47 -12.37 -8.65
N TYR A 336 29.12 -13.59 -8.26
CA TYR A 336 28.22 -14.48 -9.01
C TYR A 336 26.80 -14.47 -8.42
N CYS A 337 26.07 -13.37 -8.59
CA CYS A 337 24.74 -13.19 -7.99
C CYS A 337 23.57 -13.71 -8.84
N CYS A 338 23.82 -14.16 -10.07
CA CYS A 338 22.83 -14.87 -10.88
C CYS A 338 22.76 -16.35 -10.47
N PHE A 339 21.55 -16.89 -10.33
CA PHE A 339 21.34 -18.31 -10.02
C PHE A 339 21.28 -19.20 -11.27
N LEU A 340 21.21 -18.62 -12.47
CA LEU A 340 21.20 -19.38 -13.73
C LEU A 340 22.58 -19.48 -14.40
N CYS A 341 23.44 -18.48 -14.19
CA CYS A 341 24.78 -18.45 -14.76
C CYS A 341 25.81 -17.80 -13.82
N LEU A 342 27.08 -17.88 -14.20
CA LEU A 342 28.22 -17.29 -13.52
C LEU A 342 28.49 -15.87 -14.02
N TRP A 343 27.43 -15.05 -14.10
CA TRP A 343 27.52 -13.63 -14.40
C TRP A 343 28.44 -12.93 -13.41
N ASP A 344 29.48 -12.26 -13.91
CA ASP A 344 30.39 -11.47 -13.08
C ASP A 344 29.82 -10.06 -12.90
N SER A 345 29.16 -9.83 -11.76
CA SER A 345 28.57 -8.53 -11.41
C SER A 345 29.60 -7.40 -11.31
N ARG A 346 30.90 -7.72 -11.24
CA ARG A 346 32.00 -6.74 -11.12
C ARG A 346 32.59 -6.36 -12.47
N ALA A 347 32.33 -7.14 -13.53
CA ALA A 347 32.83 -6.88 -14.89
C ALA A 347 31.98 -5.83 -15.64
N THR A 348 31.82 -4.63 -15.05
CA THR A 348 30.87 -3.59 -15.53
C THR A 348 31.06 -3.18 -16.98
N LYS A 349 32.29 -3.25 -17.50
CA LYS A 349 32.58 -2.96 -18.91
C LYS A 349 32.01 -4.01 -19.86
N GLU A 350 31.89 -5.26 -19.42
CA GLU A 350 31.43 -6.39 -20.23
C GLU A 350 29.90 -6.54 -20.24
N HIS A 351 29.19 -5.93 -19.29
CA HIS A 351 27.77 -6.23 -19.01
C HIS A 351 26.84 -6.10 -20.23
N TYR A 352 26.98 -5.05 -21.03
CA TYR A 352 26.17 -4.85 -22.24
C TYR A 352 26.76 -5.50 -23.51
N MET A 353 28.01 -5.95 -23.46
CA MET A 353 28.68 -6.55 -24.63
C MET A 353 28.62 -8.08 -24.64
N LYS A 354 28.65 -8.68 -23.45
CA LYS A 354 28.80 -10.13 -23.28
C LYS A 354 27.47 -10.82 -23.02
N THR A 355 27.13 -11.76 -23.89
CA THR A 355 25.89 -12.55 -23.82
C THR A 355 26.10 -14.01 -23.36
N ASP A 356 27.34 -14.49 -23.34
CA ASP A 356 27.73 -15.88 -23.09
C ASP A 356 28.41 -16.05 -21.71
N TRP A 357 27.58 -16.10 -20.65
CA TRP A 357 28.07 -16.41 -19.31
C TRP A 357 28.00 -17.92 -19.04
N PRO A 358 29.02 -18.53 -18.40
CA PRO A 358 28.99 -19.96 -18.10
C PRO A 358 27.76 -20.33 -17.26
N VAL A 359 27.10 -21.42 -17.59
CA VAL A 359 25.91 -21.88 -16.87
C VAL A 359 26.25 -22.28 -15.43
N ARG A 360 25.33 -22.03 -14.49
CA ARG A 360 25.47 -22.53 -13.12
C ARG A 360 24.90 -23.94 -13.04
N GLU A 361 25.79 -24.93 -13.06
CA GLU A 361 25.38 -26.34 -13.02
C GLU A 361 25.09 -26.87 -11.61
N ARG A 362 25.72 -26.29 -10.57
CA ARG A 362 25.67 -26.81 -9.20
C ARG A 362 25.57 -25.69 -8.16
N PHE A 363 24.95 -26.02 -7.03
CA PHE A 363 24.76 -25.15 -5.87
C PHE A 363 25.54 -25.69 -4.66
N LEU A 364 26.85 -25.90 -4.81
CA LEU A 364 27.70 -26.41 -3.73
C LEU A 364 28.07 -25.27 -2.75
N PRO A 365 27.76 -25.40 -1.45
CA PRO A 365 28.16 -24.41 -0.44
C PRO A 365 29.66 -24.12 -0.46
N GLY A 366 30.04 -22.84 -0.39
CA GLY A 366 31.42 -22.38 -0.43
C GLY A 366 31.94 -22.01 -1.82
N GLU A 367 31.26 -22.41 -2.89
CA GLU A 367 31.66 -22.10 -4.26
C GLU A 367 30.77 -21.03 -4.91
N LYS A 368 31.36 -20.19 -5.78
CA LYS A 368 30.65 -19.35 -6.75
C LYS A 368 29.44 -18.60 -6.15
N SER A 369 29.65 -17.99 -4.99
CA SER A 369 28.65 -17.25 -4.20
C SER A 369 27.51 -18.09 -3.59
N ILE A 370 27.71 -19.37 -3.33
CA ILE A 370 26.75 -20.22 -2.63
C ILE A 370 27.18 -20.38 -1.17
N SER A 371 26.21 -20.32 -0.26
CA SER A 371 26.41 -20.37 1.19
C SER A 371 25.74 -21.58 1.84
N HIS A 372 24.62 -22.03 1.28
CA HIS A 372 23.83 -23.13 1.79
C HIS A 372 23.28 -23.97 0.63
N GLU A 373 22.82 -25.17 0.92
CA GLU A 373 22.11 -25.98 -0.07
C GLU A 373 20.76 -25.32 -0.42
N PRO A 374 20.30 -25.40 -1.68
CA PRO A 374 18.97 -24.90 -2.05
C PRO A 374 17.86 -25.56 -1.24
N LEU A 375 16.95 -24.76 -0.69
CA LEU A 375 15.73 -25.23 -0.03
C LEU A 375 14.65 -25.64 -1.03
N VAL A 376 14.76 -25.13 -2.27
CA VAL A 376 13.79 -25.33 -3.35
C VAL A 376 14.51 -25.54 -4.66
N LEU A 377 13.81 -26.16 -5.60
CA LEU A 377 14.34 -26.43 -6.93
C LEU A 377 14.39 -25.14 -7.77
N PRO A 378 15.51 -24.82 -8.46
CA PRO A 378 15.61 -23.63 -9.33
C PRO A 378 14.50 -23.54 -10.39
N GLU A 379 14.06 -24.67 -10.92
CA GLU A 379 12.96 -24.78 -11.90
C GLU A 379 11.58 -24.42 -11.33
N LYS A 380 11.42 -24.37 -10.01
CA LYS A 380 10.20 -23.90 -9.35
C LYS A 380 10.17 -22.39 -9.19
N ILE A 381 11.23 -21.65 -9.54
CA ILE A 381 11.29 -20.20 -9.39
C ILE A 381 10.69 -19.51 -10.61
N THR A 382 9.80 -18.56 -10.36
CA THR A 382 9.26 -17.64 -11.37
C THR A 382 9.57 -16.21 -10.97
N LEU A 383 10.12 -15.40 -11.89
CA LEU A 383 10.42 -14.00 -11.62
C LEU A 383 9.19 -13.12 -11.84
N PRO A 384 8.72 -12.39 -10.80
CA PRO A 384 7.56 -11.52 -10.93
C PRO A 384 7.82 -10.30 -11.83
N PRO A 385 6.92 -9.99 -12.79
CA PRO A 385 7.05 -8.84 -13.69
C PRO A 385 7.14 -7.49 -12.98
N LEU A 386 6.47 -7.32 -11.83
CA LEU A 386 6.52 -6.06 -11.07
C LEU A 386 7.93 -5.81 -10.56
N HIS A 387 8.61 -6.81 -9.96
CA HIS A 387 9.97 -6.61 -9.46
C HIS A 387 10.95 -6.24 -10.57
N ILE A 388 10.77 -6.77 -11.79
CA ILE A 388 11.53 -6.34 -12.98
C ILE A 388 11.23 -4.88 -13.31
N LYS A 389 9.94 -4.51 -13.40
CA LYS A 389 9.47 -3.15 -13.67
C LYS A 389 10.03 -2.12 -12.67
N LEU A 390 9.97 -2.45 -11.37
CA LEU A 390 10.54 -1.65 -10.29
C LEU A 390 12.06 -1.50 -10.44
N GLY A 391 12.76 -2.58 -10.83
CA GLY A 391 14.20 -2.58 -11.08
C GLY A 391 14.58 -1.69 -12.26
N LEU A 392 13.87 -1.79 -13.37
CA LEU A 392 14.10 -0.96 -14.57
C LEU A 392 13.91 0.53 -14.26
N MET A 393 12.82 0.90 -13.60
CA MET A 393 12.60 2.28 -13.15
C MET A 393 13.74 2.78 -12.27
N LYS A 394 14.20 1.93 -11.33
CA LYS A 394 15.34 2.26 -10.48
C LYS A 394 16.60 2.53 -11.29
N ASN A 395 16.93 1.67 -12.24
CA ASN A 395 18.10 1.82 -13.12
C ASN A 395 18.01 3.09 -13.97
N PHE A 396 16.84 3.38 -14.55
CA PHE A 396 16.58 4.60 -15.31
C PHE A 396 16.81 5.85 -14.47
N VAL A 397 16.13 5.98 -13.33
CA VAL A 397 16.25 7.17 -12.47
C VAL A 397 17.66 7.32 -11.91
N LYS A 398 18.39 6.23 -11.65
CA LYS A 398 19.79 6.29 -11.26
C LYS A 398 20.70 6.84 -12.35
N ALA A 399 20.40 6.57 -13.61
CA ALA A 399 21.17 7.06 -14.76
C ALA A 399 20.88 8.54 -15.11
N LEU A 400 19.69 9.06 -14.76
CA LEU A 400 19.34 10.47 -15.01
C LEU A 400 20.34 11.45 -14.39
N ASN A 401 20.55 12.59 -15.06
CA ASN A 401 21.28 13.71 -14.47
C ASN A 401 20.52 14.26 -13.25
N LYS A 402 21.15 14.31 -12.08
CA LYS A 402 20.50 14.74 -10.83
C LYS A 402 20.18 16.23 -10.78
N ASP A 403 20.83 17.01 -11.63
CA ASP A 403 20.56 18.44 -11.83
C ASP A 403 19.71 18.70 -13.08
N GLY A 404 19.36 17.64 -13.82
CA GLY A 404 18.55 17.72 -15.05
C GLY A 404 17.05 17.91 -14.78
N GLN A 405 16.35 18.49 -15.76
CA GLN A 405 14.92 18.81 -15.65
C GLN A 405 14.05 17.58 -15.38
N ALA A 406 14.33 16.45 -16.04
CA ALA A 406 13.61 15.20 -15.79
C ALA A 406 13.70 14.74 -14.32
N PHE A 407 14.88 14.78 -13.71
CA PHE A 407 15.05 14.40 -12.31
C PHE A 407 14.39 15.39 -11.35
N LEU A 408 14.50 16.69 -11.62
CA LEU A 408 13.83 17.74 -10.84
C LEU A 408 12.30 17.60 -10.91
N TYR A 409 11.77 17.26 -12.09
CA TYR A 409 10.35 16.99 -12.28
C TYR A 409 9.87 15.81 -11.43
N LEU A 410 10.63 14.71 -11.36
CA LEU A 410 10.29 13.57 -10.49
C LEU A 410 10.17 13.99 -9.01
N ARG A 411 11.06 14.87 -8.54
CA ARG A 411 11.00 15.42 -7.16
C ARG A 411 9.76 16.27 -6.94
N GLN A 412 9.40 17.10 -7.93
CA GLN A 412 8.21 17.94 -7.86
C GLN A 412 6.91 17.13 -7.91
N LYS A 413 6.86 16.11 -8.77
CA LYS A 413 5.68 15.25 -8.98
C LYS A 413 5.34 14.44 -7.73
N PHE A 414 6.36 13.98 -7.00
CA PHE A 414 6.18 13.17 -5.79
C PHE A 414 6.77 13.86 -4.56
N PRO A 415 6.14 14.96 -4.08
CA PRO A 415 6.67 15.74 -2.96
C PRO A 415 6.65 14.97 -1.63
N THR A 416 5.92 13.86 -1.56
CA THR A 416 5.88 12.95 -0.41
C THR A 416 7.04 11.95 -0.39
N LEU A 417 7.73 11.75 -1.51
CA LEU A 417 8.95 10.94 -1.54
C LEU A 417 10.13 11.76 -1.05
N SER A 418 10.93 11.19 -0.15
CA SER A 418 12.17 11.82 0.25
C SER A 418 13.15 11.89 -0.93
N ASP A 419 14.01 12.91 -0.93
CA ASP A 419 15.04 13.09 -1.95
C ASP A 419 15.91 11.82 -2.11
N ALA A 420 16.26 11.17 -1.00
CA ALA A 420 17.00 9.91 -1.00
C ALA A 420 16.26 8.78 -1.73
N LYS A 421 14.93 8.66 -1.57
CA LYS A 421 14.13 7.66 -2.28
C LYS A 421 14.10 7.93 -3.78
N VAL A 422 13.93 9.19 -4.19
CA VAL A 422 13.93 9.58 -5.61
C VAL A 422 15.30 9.32 -6.22
N LYS A 423 16.40 9.74 -5.57
CA LYS A 423 17.78 9.48 -6.01
C LYS A 423 18.09 8.00 -6.17
N GLU A 424 17.61 7.18 -5.25
CA GLU A 424 17.78 5.72 -5.30
C GLU A 424 16.80 5.02 -6.25
N GLY A 425 15.91 5.76 -6.92
CA GLY A 425 14.93 5.21 -7.85
C GLY A 425 13.89 4.32 -7.15
N ILE A 426 13.57 4.60 -5.89
CA ILE A 426 12.63 3.81 -5.07
C ILE A 426 11.22 4.34 -5.29
N PHE A 427 10.52 3.73 -6.23
CA PHE A 427 9.11 3.99 -6.54
C PHE A 427 8.26 2.74 -6.26
N ILE A 428 6.98 2.94 -5.95
CA ILE A 428 5.99 1.85 -5.91
C ILE A 428 5.27 1.73 -7.28
N GLY A 429 4.62 0.59 -7.52
CA GLY A 429 3.93 0.33 -8.80
C GLY A 429 2.94 1.43 -9.22
N LEU A 430 2.19 2.01 -8.26
CA LEU A 430 1.25 3.11 -8.54
C LEU A 430 1.95 4.39 -9.01
N GLN A 431 3.11 4.72 -8.44
CA GLN A 431 3.88 5.90 -8.84
C GLN A 431 4.44 5.73 -10.26
N ILE A 432 4.95 4.54 -10.59
CA ILE A 432 5.39 4.23 -11.95
C ILE A 432 4.22 4.33 -12.92
N LYS A 433 3.05 3.76 -12.58
CA LYS A 433 1.84 3.84 -13.40
C LYS A 433 1.39 5.28 -13.64
N ALA A 434 1.53 6.16 -12.64
CA ALA A 434 1.26 7.58 -12.79
C ALA A 434 2.25 8.23 -13.76
N MET A 435 3.55 7.94 -13.64
CA MET A 435 4.58 8.47 -14.55
C MET A 435 4.42 7.99 -15.99
N LEU A 436 4.05 6.72 -16.20
CA LEU A 436 3.85 6.17 -17.56
C LEU A 436 2.73 6.87 -18.34
N LYS A 437 1.79 7.52 -17.64
CA LYS A 437 0.70 8.32 -18.23
C LYS A 437 1.00 9.82 -18.28
N ASP A 438 2.14 10.23 -17.76
CA ASP A 438 2.49 11.64 -17.62
C ASP A 438 3.20 12.14 -18.88
N GLU A 439 2.43 12.67 -19.82
CA GLU A 439 2.97 13.21 -21.06
C GLU A 439 3.83 14.47 -20.83
N VAL A 440 3.63 15.18 -19.71
CA VAL A 440 4.48 16.32 -19.35
C VAL A 440 5.90 15.85 -19.01
N PHE A 441 6.05 14.67 -18.40
CA PHE A 441 7.36 14.15 -18.03
C PHE A 441 8.29 13.99 -19.23
N LEU A 442 7.76 13.54 -20.38
CA LEU A 442 8.51 13.41 -21.64
C LEU A 442 9.09 14.74 -22.11
N THR A 443 8.37 15.85 -21.90
CA THR A 443 8.83 17.19 -22.30
C THR A 443 9.99 17.72 -21.43
N GLN A 444 10.24 17.09 -20.28
CA GLN A 444 11.31 17.47 -19.36
C GLN A 444 12.62 16.72 -19.63
N MET A 445 12.63 15.81 -20.60
CA MET A 445 13.75 14.92 -20.89
C MET A 445 14.60 15.42 -22.05
N THR A 446 15.89 15.14 -21.98
CA THR A 446 16.78 15.19 -23.15
C THR A 446 16.41 14.07 -24.16
N PRO A 447 16.87 14.14 -25.42
CA PRO A 447 16.60 13.09 -26.40
C PRO A 447 17.00 11.68 -25.93
N VAL A 448 18.18 11.54 -25.30
CA VAL A 448 18.68 10.25 -24.78
C VAL A 448 17.81 9.73 -23.63
N GLU A 449 17.41 10.61 -22.70
CA GLU A 449 16.52 10.24 -21.59
C GLU A 449 15.13 9.84 -22.11
N SER A 450 14.61 10.56 -23.10
CA SER A 450 13.30 10.30 -23.71
C SER A 450 13.29 8.96 -24.45
N GLU A 451 14.35 8.64 -25.20
CA GLU A 451 14.48 7.35 -25.88
C GLU A 451 14.47 6.18 -24.89
N ALA A 452 15.29 6.27 -23.83
CA ALA A 452 15.33 5.25 -22.78
C ALA A 452 14.00 5.14 -22.01
N TRP A 453 13.32 6.26 -21.75
CA TRP A 453 11.99 6.26 -21.12
C TRP A 453 10.93 5.62 -22.00
N ASN A 454 10.92 5.94 -23.29
CA ASN A 454 9.99 5.36 -24.25
C ASN A 454 10.21 3.86 -24.39
N ALA A 455 11.47 3.40 -24.50
CA ALA A 455 11.78 1.97 -24.50
C ALA A 455 11.29 1.27 -23.21
N PHE A 456 11.45 1.92 -22.05
CA PHE A 456 10.89 1.43 -20.79
C PHE A 456 9.36 1.38 -20.77
N LYS A 457 8.68 2.42 -21.29
CA LYS A 457 7.21 2.46 -21.44
C LYS A 457 6.73 1.31 -22.32
N THR A 458 7.35 1.12 -23.48
CA THR A 458 7.04 0.03 -24.42
C THR A 458 7.21 -1.35 -23.78
N ILE A 459 8.28 -1.58 -23.01
CA ILE A 459 8.48 -2.83 -22.27
C ILE A 459 7.40 -3.03 -21.20
N CYS A 460 7.03 -1.97 -20.49
CA CYS A 460 5.97 -2.02 -19.47
C CYS A 460 4.59 -2.35 -20.04
N GLU A 461 4.35 -2.05 -21.31
CA GLU A 461 3.06 -2.22 -21.98
C GLU A 461 2.97 -3.53 -22.78
N ASN A 462 4.05 -3.90 -23.46
CA ASN A 462 4.05 -4.97 -24.47
C ASN A 462 4.82 -6.23 -24.02
N PHE A 463 5.60 -6.15 -22.95
CA PHE A 463 6.31 -7.31 -22.40
C PHE A 463 5.84 -7.66 -20.97
N LEU A 464 5.85 -6.69 -20.05
CA LEU A 464 5.58 -6.93 -18.62
C LEU A 464 4.08 -6.90 -18.24
N ARG A 465 3.17 -7.08 -19.22
CA ARG A 465 1.70 -7.19 -19.01
C ARG A 465 1.22 -8.63 -19.28
N ASN A 466 -0.09 -8.78 -19.45
CA ASN A 466 -0.80 -10.05 -19.66
C ASN A 466 -0.49 -10.74 -20.99
N LYS A 467 -0.02 -10.03 -22.00
CA LYS A 467 0.39 -10.63 -23.27
C LYS A 467 1.80 -10.19 -23.60
N LYS A 468 2.64 -11.18 -23.90
CA LYS A 468 3.99 -10.99 -24.43
C LYS A 468 3.86 -10.75 -25.93
N ASP A 469 4.20 -9.55 -26.38
CA ASP A 469 4.20 -9.22 -27.81
C ASP A 469 5.12 -10.18 -28.57
N PRO A 470 4.75 -10.72 -29.75
CA PRO A 470 5.64 -11.52 -30.57
C PRO A 470 7.02 -10.88 -30.82
N ASN A 471 7.10 -9.55 -30.89
CA ASN A 471 8.34 -8.81 -31.11
C ASN A 471 9.15 -8.52 -29.83
N TYR A 472 8.80 -9.10 -28.68
CA TYR A 472 9.39 -8.76 -27.37
C TYR A 472 10.92 -8.79 -27.34
N LYS A 473 11.57 -9.65 -28.14
CA LYS A 473 13.04 -9.70 -28.22
C LYS A 473 13.64 -8.39 -28.74
N GLU A 474 13.01 -7.80 -29.74
CA GLU A 474 13.41 -6.51 -30.31
C GLU A 474 13.15 -5.38 -29.32
N LEU A 475 12.00 -5.40 -28.64
CA LEU A 475 11.69 -4.43 -27.59
C LEU A 475 12.73 -4.44 -26.47
N VAL A 476 13.16 -5.64 -26.05
CA VAL A 476 14.20 -5.81 -25.02
C VAL A 476 15.56 -5.33 -25.53
N SER A 477 15.90 -5.64 -26.80
CA SER A 477 17.13 -5.14 -27.43
C SER A 477 17.16 -3.61 -27.47
N ASN A 478 16.05 -2.97 -27.85
CA ASN A 478 15.92 -1.51 -27.85
C ASN A 478 16.07 -0.94 -26.44
N LEU A 479 15.41 -1.53 -25.44
CA LEU A 479 15.58 -1.13 -24.04
C LEU A 479 17.06 -1.19 -23.60
N LEU A 480 17.75 -2.29 -23.90
CA LEU A 480 19.14 -2.49 -23.51
C LEU A 480 20.06 -1.46 -24.17
N SER A 481 19.88 -1.22 -25.48
CA SER A 481 20.63 -0.20 -26.22
C SER A 481 20.42 1.20 -25.65
N SER A 482 19.16 1.63 -25.49
CA SER A 482 18.88 2.98 -24.98
C SER A 482 19.31 3.15 -23.51
N TYR A 483 19.22 2.10 -22.68
CA TYR A 483 19.75 2.14 -21.30
C TYR A 483 21.27 2.21 -21.27
N GLN A 484 21.96 1.51 -22.16
CA GLN A 484 23.41 1.61 -22.31
C GLN A 484 23.83 3.03 -22.72
N GLN A 485 23.14 3.63 -23.69
CA GLN A 485 23.38 5.01 -24.15
C GLN A 485 23.11 6.04 -23.05
N LEU A 486 22.07 5.84 -22.24
CA LEU A 486 21.79 6.66 -21.05
C LEU A 486 22.87 6.52 -19.97
N GLY A 487 23.74 5.50 -20.03
CA GLY A 487 24.75 5.21 -19.02
C GLY A 487 24.19 4.44 -17.81
N ALA A 488 23.04 3.77 -17.95
CA ALA A 488 22.45 2.98 -16.89
C ALA A 488 23.31 1.73 -16.61
N GLN A 489 23.76 1.58 -15.37
CA GLN A 489 24.48 0.38 -14.94
C GLN A 489 23.57 -0.85 -14.99
N MET A 490 24.09 -2.00 -15.45
CA MET A 490 23.32 -3.22 -15.53
C MET A 490 23.06 -3.79 -14.13
N SER A 491 21.80 -3.88 -13.73
CA SER A 491 21.40 -4.62 -12.54
C SER A 491 21.17 -6.09 -12.86
N LEU A 492 21.07 -6.93 -11.82
CA LEU A 492 20.69 -8.34 -11.99
C LEU A 492 19.38 -8.48 -12.79
N LYS A 493 18.42 -7.57 -12.58
CA LYS A 493 17.13 -7.57 -13.31
C LYS A 493 17.30 -7.27 -14.81
N ILE A 494 18.18 -6.33 -15.17
CA ILE A 494 18.53 -6.07 -16.57
C ILE A 494 19.30 -7.26 -17.15
N HIS A 495 20.20 -7.89 -16.40
CA HIS A 495 20.91 -9.09 -16.82
C HIS A 495 19.95 -10.26 -17.14
N PHE A 496 18.89 -10.46 -16.36
CA PHE A 496 17.85 -11.45 -16.69
C PHE A 496 17.18 -11.16 -18.04
N LEU A 497 16.92 -9.89 -18.37
CA LEU A 497 16.39 -9.52 -19.68
C LEU A 497 17.41 -9.73 -20.81
N HIS A 498 18.68 -9.47 -20.55
CA HIS A 498 19.75 -9.60 -21.55
C HIS A 498 20.12 -11.06 -21.86
N ASN A 499 20.25 -11.90 -20.83
CA ASN A 499 20.85 -13.25 -20.96
C ASN A 499 19.86 -14.39 -20.69
N HIS A 500 18.75 -14.13 -20.01
CA HIS A 500 17.80 -15.14 -19.56
C HIS A 500 16.37 -14.83 -19.97
N LEU A 501 16.20 -14.22 -21.15
CA LEU A 501 14.88 -13.81 -21.63
C LEU A 501 13.89 -14.98 -21.80
N ASN A 502 14.42 -16.19 -22.07
CA ASN A 502 13.64 -17.43 -22.17
C ASN A 502 13.16 -17.95 -20.80
N PHE A 503 13.71 -17.44 -19.69
CA PHE A 503 13.26 -17.78 -18.34
C PHE A 503 11.88 -17.16 -18.02
N PHE A 504 11.51 -16.08 -18.71
CA PHE A 504 10.21 -15.45 -18.53
C PHE A 504 9.11 -16.28 -19.23
N PRO A 505 8.04 -16.67 -18.51
CA PRO A 505 6.95 -17.43 -19.09
C PRO A 505 6.25 -16.67 -20.23
N ALA A 506 5.51 -17.40 -21.07
CA ALA A 506 4.79 -16.81 -22.20
C ALA A 506 3.72 -15.80 -21.76
N ASN A 507 3.07 -16.04 -20.61
CA ASN A 507 2.06 -15.16 -20.03
C ASN A 507 2.51 -14.61 -18.67
N LEU A 508 3.22 -13.47 -18.70
CA LEU A 508 3.71 -12.81 -17.49
C LEU A 508 2.59 -12.25 -16.61
N GLY A 509 1.46 -11.85 -17.18
CA GLY A 509 0.32 -11.37 -16.38
C GLY A 509 -0.37 -12.44 -15.56
N ALA A 510 -0.38 -13.69 -16.03
CA ALA A 510 -0.93 -14.82 -15.27
C ALA A 510 -0.16 -15.08 -13.97
N VAL A 511 1.14 -14.77 -13.96
CA VAL A 511 2.04 -14.91 -12.79
C VAL A 511 2.35 -13.57 -12.13
N SER A 512 1.67 -12.48 -12.51
CA SER A 512 1.88 -11.16 -11.94
C SER A 512 1.63 -11.15 -10.43
N ASP A 513 2.53 -10.50 -9.71
CA ASP A 513 2.53 -10.26 -8.27
C ASP A 513 1.80 -8.97 -7.88
N GLU A 514 1.13 -8.29 -8.83
CA GLU A 514 0.14 -7.25 -8.51
C GLU A 514 -0.95 -7.75 -7.54
N HIS A 515 -1.17 -9.07 -7.49
CA HIS A 515 -2.03 -9.70 -6.48
C HIS A 515 -1.36 -9.86 -5.11
N GLY A 516 -0.05 -10.11 -5.06
CA GLY A 516 0.73 -10.08 -3.82
C GLY A 516 0.72 -8.68 -3.19
N GLU A 517 0.89 -7.63 -3.99
CA GLU A 517 0.81 -6.25 -3.49
C GLU A 517 -0.59 -5.85 -3.01
N ARG A 518 -1.64 -6.34 -3.67
CA ARG A 518 -3.01 -6.17 -3.17
C ARG A 518 -3.21 -6.89 -1.85
N PHE A 519 -2.70 -8.11 -1.73
CA PHE A 519 -2.71 -8.82 -0.45
C PHE A 519 -1.99 -8.03 0.64
N HIS A 520 -0.87 -7.36 0.35
CA HIS A 520 -0.20 -6.50 1.32
C HIS A 520 -1.09 -5.36 1.83
N GLN A 521 -1.91 -4.76 0.97
CA GLN A 521 -2.85 -3.72 1.36
C GLN A 521 -4.00 -4.27 2.21
N ASP A 522 -4.55 -5.42 1.80
CA ASP A 522 -5.67 -6.07 2.48
C ASP A 522 -5.23 -6.56 3.86
N ILE A 523 -4.11 -7.28 3.93
CA ILE A 523 -3.58 -7.75 5.21
C ILE A 523 -3.27 -6.56 6.10
N SER A 524 -2.65 -5.48 5.61
CA SER A 524 -2.34 -4.25 6.39
C SER A 524 -3.56 -3.62 7.08
N LYS A 525 -4.76 -3.78 6.54
CA LYS A 525 -6.02 -3.37 7.21
C LYS A 525 -6.30 -4.30 8.40
N MET A 526 -6.16 -5.60 8.21
CA MET A 526 -6.30 -6.62 9.26
C MET A 526 -5.23 -6.50 10.35
N GLU A 527 -3.97 -6.22 9.98
CA GLU A 527 -2.84 -6.00 10.90
C GLU A 527 -3.18 -4.90 11.92
N ARG A 528 -3.80 -3.81 11.45
CA ARG A 528 -4.25 -2.70 12.30
C ARG A 528 -5.43 -3.09 13.19
N ASN A 529 -6.39 -3.84 12.66
CA ASN A 529 -7.58 -4.28 13.40
C ASN A 529 -7.20 -5.20 14.57
N TYR A 530 -6.22 -6.07 14.37
CA TYR A 530 -5.73 -7.02 15.38
C TYR A 530 -4.64 -6.44 16.28
N GLN A 531 -4.35 -5.14 16.18
CA GLN A 531 -3.33 -4.44 16.98
C GLN A 531 -1.95 -5.12 16.94
N GLY A 532 -1.61 -5.74 15.81
CA GLY A 532 -0.38 -6.52 15.69
C GLY A 532 -0.36 -7.80 16.52
N ARG A 533 -1.51 -8.42 16.80
CA ARG A 533 -1.59 -9.85 17.19
C ARG A 533 -1.65 -10.71 15.93
N TRP A 534 -0.79 -11.73 15.88
CA TRP A 534 -0.56 -12.57 14.69
C TRP A 534 -0.75 -14.02 15.08
N ASP A 535 -2.01 -14.34 15.34
CA ASP A 535 -2.42 -15.65 15.81
C ASP A 535 -3.28 -16.35 14.73
N PRO A 536 -3.57 -17.64 14.93
CA PRO A 536 -4.49 -18.39 14.09
C PRO A 536 -5.85 -17.67 13.89
N ALA A 537 -6.31 -16.89 14.87
CA ALA A 537 -7.58 -16.19 14.79
C ALA A 537 -7.56 -15.05 13.77
N MET A 538 -6.44 -14.33 13.62
CA MET A 538 -6.30 -13.31 12.59
C MET A 538 -6.33 -13.90 11.18
N LEU A 539 -5.56 -14.98 10.93
CA LEU A 539 -5.57 -15.64 9.62
C LEU A 539 -6.91 -16.30 9.34
N GLY A 540 -7.55 -16.89 10.36
CA GLY A 540 -8.91 -17.41 10.28
C GLY A 540 -9.94 -16.33 9.91
N ASP A 541 -9.89 -15.14 10.52
CA ASP A 541 -10.77 -14.01 10.17
C ASP A 541 -10.49 -13.51 8.74
N PHE A 542 -9.21 -13.46 8.32
CA PHE A 542 -8.88 -13.12 6.94
C PHE A 542 -9.52 -14.09 5.95
N CYS A 543 -9.35 -15.40 6.16
CA CYS A 543 -9.95 -16.43 5.31
C CYS A 543 -11.49 -16.44 5.38
N TRP A 544 -12.08 -16.12 6.54
CA TRP A 544 -13.53 -15.93 6.66
C TRP A 544 -14.04 -14.76 5.81
N MET A 545 -13.24 -13.69 5.68
CA MET A 545 -13.54 -12.55 4.81
C MET A 545 -13.45 -12.90 3.32
N LEU A 546 -12.77 -13.99 2.95
CA LEU A 546 -12.66 -14.45 1.56
C LEU A 546 -13.90 -15.23 1.10
N LYS A 547 -14.57 -15.98 1.99
CA LYS A 547 -15.69 -16.84 1.62
C LYS A 547 -16.94 -16.02 1.26
N ARG A 548 -17.75 -16.53 0.32
CA ARG A 548 -19.13 -16.07 0.08
C ARG A 548 -20.11 -17.13 0.53
N ASP A 549 -21.14 -16.70 1.24
CA ASP A 549 -22.19 -17.63 1.68
C ASP A 549 -23.27 -17.72 0.58
N ASN A 550 -23.57 -16.59 -0.09
CA ASN A 550 -24.55 -16.48 -1.16
C ASN A 550 -23.92 -16.05 -2.52
N PRO A 551 -23.14 -16.90 -3.19
CA PRO A 551 -22.40 -16.54 -4.41
C PRO A 551 -23.30 -16.19 -5.62
N GLN A 552 -24.57 -16.63 -5.60
CA GLN A 552 -25.51 -16.41 -6.69
C GLN A 552 -26.25 -15.06 -6.61
N VAL A 553 -26.15 -14.33 -5.49
CA VAL A 553 -26.88 -13.07 -5.27
C VAL A 553 -26.19 -11.92 -6.01
N LYS A 554 -26.90 -11.31 -6.96
CA LYS A 554 -26.39 -10.17 -7.76
C LYS A 554 -26.86 -8.85 -7.16
N HIS A 555 -25.94 -8.04 -6.64
CA HIS A 555 -26.24 -6.68 -6.14
C HIS A 555 -26.06 -5.59 -7.21
N LYS A 556 -26.92 -4.56 -7.19
CA LYS A 556 -26.89 -3.40 -8.13
C LYS A 556 -25.56 -2.63 -8.10
N ARG A 557 -24.94 -2.52 -6.92
CA ARG A 557 -23.54 -2.07 -6.76
C ARG A 557 -22.76 -3.25 -6.24
N LYS A 558 -21.78 -3.71 -7.01
CA LYS A 558 -20.85 -4.73 -6.54
C LYS A 558 -19.89 -4.08 -5.55
N ALA A 559 -19.78 -4.62 -4.35
CA ALA A 559 -18.57 -4.40 -3.56
C ALA A 559 -17.38 -4.88 -4.41
N ARG A 560 -16.21 -4.27 -4.22
CA ARG A 560 -14.95 -4.73 -4.86
C ARG A 560 -14.45 -6.08 -4.35
N ALA A 561 -15.25 -6.74 -3.52
CA ALA A 561 -15.00 -8.09 -3.12
C ALA A 561 -15.15 -9.00 -4.35
N LYS A 562 -14.06 -9.73 -4.58
CA LYS A 562 -13.76 -10.48 -5.79
C LYS A 562 -14.81 -11.55 -6.06
N LEU A 563 -14.82 -12.03 -7.31
CA LEU A 563 -15.41 -13.32 -7.64
C LEU A 563 -14.83 -14.38 -6.68
N PHE A 564 -15.74 -15.06 -6.00
CA PHE A 564 -15.56 -16.40 -5.49
C PHE A 564 -16.67 -17.25 -6.08
#